data_AF-A0A4Q5RB71-F1
#
_entry.id   AF-A0A4Q5RB71-F1
#
_cell.length_a   1.000
_cell.length_b   1.000
_cell.length_c   1.000
_cell.angle_alpha   90.00
_cell.angle_beta   90.00
_cell.angle_gamma   90.00
#
_symmetry.space_group_name_H-M   'P 1'
#
loop_
_entity.id
_entity.type
_entity.pdbx_description
1 polymer ?
#
loop_
_entity_poly.entity_id
_entity_poly.type
_entity_poly.pdbx_seq_one_letter_code
_entity_poly.pdbx_strand_id
1 'polypeptide(L)'
;MPDAKPVVTLKLTLTPSPHISPLLQRLPVEHRPNPLPACATCPAAMWRATRTRIECLCRTANRLSWDGRQEPTLFCDGREAAIARLEEES
;
A
#
# COMPACT_ATOMS: atom_id res chain seq x y z
N MET A 1 -29.47 -4.59 -20.05
CA MET A 1 -28.61 -3.39 -19.99
C MET A 1 -27.67 -3.59 -18.81
N PRO A 2 -26.35 -3.79 -18.98
CA PRO A 2 -25.47 -3.86 -17.81
C PRO A 2 -25.19 -2.44 -17.30
N ASP A 3 -25.58 -2.18 -16.06
CA ASP A 3 -25.33 -0.94 -15.34
C ASP A 3 -23.83 -0.60 -15.31
N ALA A 4 -23.46 0.52 -15.95
CA ALA A 4 -22.12 1.08 -15.83
C ALA A 4 -21.92 1.56 -14.40
N LYS A 5 -21.03 0.89 -13.65
CA LYS A 5 -20.64 1.31 -12.29
C LYS A 5 -19.96 2.69 -12.36
N PRO A 6 -20.27 3.62 -11.46
CA PRO A 6 -19.63 4.92 -11.44
C PRO A 6 -18.14 4.77 -11.15
N VAL A 7 -17.29 5.21 -12.09
CA VAL A 7 -15.86 5.38 -11.86
C VAL A 7 -15.69 6.62 -10.99
N VAL A 8 -15.62 6.43 -9.67
CA VAL A 8 -15.37 7.51 -8.73
C VAL A 8 -13.92 7.96 -8.93
N THR A 9 -13.75 9.12 -9.58
CA THR A 9 -12.44 9.78 -9.67
C THR A 9 -12.14 10.42 -8.31
N LEU A 10 -11.58 9.63 -7.39
CA LEU A 10 -11.16 10.10 -6.07
C LEU A 10 -10.04 11.13 -6.25
N LYS A 11 -10.26 12.38 -5.80
CA LYS A 11 -9.22 13.41 -5.78
C LYS A 11 -8.19 13.03 -4.71
N LEU A 12 -6.99 12.65 -5.17
CA LEU A 12 -5.90 12.11 -4.36
C LEU A 12 -5.29 13.16 -3.42
N THR A 13 -5.45 12.97 -2.12
CA THR A 13 -4.52 13.51 -1.12
C THR A 13 -4.20 12.39 -0.12
N LEU A 14 -3.13 11.65 -0.42
CA LEU A 14 -2.50 10.78 0.57
C LEU A 14 -1.83 11.70 1.59
N THR A 15 -2.27 11.66 2.84
CA THR A 15 -1.53 12.28 3.94
C THR A 15 -0.10 11.71 3.93
N PRO A 16 0.94 12.56 3.82
CA PRO A 16 2.31 12.09 3.79
C PRO A 16 2.67 11.55 5.16
N SER A 17 2.63 10.22 5.34
CA SER A 17 3.25 9.59 6.49
C SER A 17 4.77 9.51 6.25
N PRO A 18 5.60 9.76 7.26
CA PRO A 18 7.06 9.61 7.15
C PRO A 18 7.47 8.13 6.97
N HIS A 19 6.54 7.20 7.15
CA HIS A 19 6.82 5.77 7.15
C HIS A 19 6.75 5.17 5.74
N ILE A 20 7.83 5.26 4.98
CA ILE A 20 8.01 4.46 3.75
C ILE A 20 8.66 3.12 4.12
N SER A 21 8.16 2.03 3.56
CA SER A 21 8.77 0.71 3.79
C SER A 21 10.28 0.71 3.48
N PRO A 22 11.15 0.26 4.41
CA PRO A 22 12.60 0.18 4.18
C PRO A 22 12.97 -0.71 2.98
N LEU A 23 12.16 -1.74 2.70
CA LEU A 23 12.38 -2.60 1.54
C LEU A 23 12.18 -1.83 0.24
N LEU A 24 11.11 -1.05 0.14
CA LEU A 24 10.85 -0.24 -1.06
C LEU A 24 11.93 0.83 -1.25
N GLN A 25 12.45 1.42 -0.16
CA GLN A 25 13.57 2.37 -0.24
C GLN A 25 14.84 1.74 -0.82
N ARG A 26 15.10 0.47 -0.49
CA ARG A 26 16.27 -0.28 -0.99
C ARG A 26 16.11 -0.76 -2.43
N LEU A 27 14.88 -0.89 -2.93
CA LEU A 27 14.65 -1.31 -4.30
C LEU A 27 14.94 -0.17 -5.29
N PRO A 28 15.53 -0.50 -6.46
CA PRO A 28 15.59 0.43 -7.57
C PRO A 28 14.20 0.93 -7.95
N VAL A 29 14.10 2.19 -8.39
CA VAL A 29 12.81 2.87 -8.63
C VAL A 29 11.96 2.12 -9.66
N GLU A 30 12.59 1.56 -10.68
CA GLU A 30 11.97 0.77 -11.74
C GLU A 30 11.38 -0.57 -11.27
N HIS A 31 11.79 -1.06 -10.10
CA HIS A 31 11.28 -2.28 -9.48
C HIS A 31 10.21 -1.99 -8.40
N ARG A 32 9.89 -0.71 -8.16
CA ARG A 32 8.87 -0.33 -7.19
C ARG A 32 7.48 -0.43 -7.83
N PRO A 33 6.43 -0.69 -7.01
CA PRO A 33 5.06 -0.62 -7.50
C PRO A 33 4.76 0.74 -8.14
N ASN A 34 4.17 0.73 -9.33
CA ASN A 34 3.66 1.92 -10.00
C ASN A 34 2.26 1.65 -10.59
N PRO A 35 1.19 2.34 -10.13
CA PRO A 35 1.21 3.36 -9.08
C PRO A 35 1.50 2.77 -7.68
N LEU A 36 2.01 3.61 -6.78
CA LEU A 36 2.34 3.20 -5.41
C LEU A 36 1.05 2.86 -4.64
N PRO A 37 0.91 1.64 -4.09
CA PRO A 37 -0.25 1.29 -3.27
C PRO A 37 -0.15 1.96 -1.89
N ALA A 38 -1.29 2.09 -1.22
CA ALA A 38 -1.41 2.48 0.19
C ALA A 38 -0.41 1.76 1.11
N CYS A 39 -0.13 0.49 0.79
CA CYS A 39 0.76 -0.35 1.57
C CYS A 39 2.22 0.11 1.53
N ALA A 40 2.62 0.93 0.55
CA ALA A 40 3.97 1.45 0.43
C ALA A 40 4.36 2.34 1.61
N THR A 41 3.37 3.05 2.17
CA THR A 41 3.52 3.97 3.31
C THR A 41 2.82 3.48 4.59
N CYS A 42 2.40 2.21 4.60
CA CYS A 42 1.68 1.63 5.73
C CYS A 42 2.65 0.98 6.73
N PRO A 43 2.61 1.35 8.02
CA PRO A 43 3.47 0.71 9.01
C PRO A 43 3.11 -0.74 9.30
N ALA A 44 1.85 -1.12 9.13
CA ALA A 44 1.41 -2.51 9.25
C ALA A 44 1.79 -3.37 8.02
N ALA A 45 2.30 -2.79 6.93
CA ALA A 45 2.67 -3.55 5.74
C ALA A 45 3.99 -4.32 5.92
N MET A 46 3.99 -5.58 5.49
CA MET A 46 5.18 -6.41 5.37
C MET A 46 5.47 -6.66 3.90
N TRP A 47 6.45 -5.94 3.38
CA TRP A 47 6.94 -6.12 2.03
C TRP A 47 7.93 -7.28 1.97
N ARG A 48 7.86 -8.07 0.90
CA ARG A 48 8.81 -9.13 0.57
C ARG A 48 9.20 -8.98 -0.89
N ALA A 49 10.49 -9.09 -1.18
CA ALA A 49 10.99 -9.15 -2.54
C ALA A 49 11.85 -10.40 -2.72
N THR A 50 11.64 -11.07 -3.84
CA THR A 50 12.51 -12.12 -4.37
C THR A 50 13.22 -11.57 -5.62
N ARG A 51 14.01 -12.42 -6.29
CA ARG A 51 14.62 -12.05 -7.58
C ARG A 51 13.60 -11.77 -8.69
N THR A 52 12.36 -12.26 -8.56
CA THR A 52 11.38 -12.24 -9.66
C THR A 52 10.07 -11.55 -9.31
N ARG A 53 9.77 -11.33 -8.02
CA ARG A 53 8.52 -10.70 -7.60
C ARG A 53 8.70 -9.88 -6.34
N ILE A 54 7.83 -8.90 -6.21
CA ILE A 54 7.62 -8.14 -4.98
C ILE A 54 6.15 -8.31 -4.56
N GLU A 55 5.93 -8.46 -3.27
CA GLU A 55 4.61 -8.69 -2.70
C GLU A 55 4.49 -7.98 -1.34
N CYS A 56 3.26 -7.64 -0.96
CA CYS A 56 2.93 -7.00 0.30
C CYS A 56 1.86 -7.80 1.05
N LEU A 57 2.20 -8.20 2.28
CA LEU A 57 1.26 -8.77 3.23
C LEU A 57 0.75 -7.67 4.17
N CYS A 58 -0.57 -7.55 4.34
CA CYS A 58 -1.18 -6.66 5.32
C CYS A 58 -1.32 -7.40 6.65
N ARG A 59 -0.62 -6.94 7.71
CA ARG A 59 -0.73 -7.57 9.04
C ARG A 59 -2.10 -7.38 9.68
N THR A 60 -2.74 -6.23 9.46
CA THR A 60 -4.07 -5.93 10.02
C THR A 60 -5.15 -6.88 9.49
N ALA A 61 -5.10 -7.21 8.19
CA ALA A 61 -6.07 -8.07 7.53
C ALA A 61 -5.60 -9.52 7.38
N ASN A 62 -4.37 -9.83 7.81
CA ASN A 62 -3.69 -11.12 7.66
C ASN A 62 -3.81 -11.72 6.24
N ARG A 63 -3.64 -10.88 5.20
CA ARG A 63 -3.81 -11.29 3.79
C ARG A 63 -2.84 -10.60 2.85
N LEU A 64 -2.64 -11.20 1.68
CA LEU A 64 -1.89 -10.61 0.58
C LEU A 64 -2.66 -9.39 0.06
N SER A 65 -2.08 -8.19 0.19
CA SER A 65 -2.72 -6.94 -0.20
C SER A 65 -2.22 -6.43 -1.55
N TRP A 66 -1.03 -6.85 -1.99
CA TRP A 66 -0.49 -6.48 -3.28
C TRP A 66 0.54 -7.52 -3.76
N ASP A 67 0.48 -7.88 -5.02
CA ASP A 67 1.37 -8.87 -5.66
C ASP A 67 1.78 -8.48 -7.10
N GLY A 68 1.47 -7.25 -7.50
CA GLY A 68 1.69 -6.72 -8.85
C GLY A 68 0.72 -7.22 -9.92
N ARG A 69 -0.26 -8.08 -9.59
CA ARG A 69 -1.24 -8.61 -10.56
C ARG A 69 -2.58 -7.89 -10.50
N GLN A 70 -2.91 -7.31 -9.35
CA GLN A 70 -4.15 -6.58 -9.10
C GLN A 70 -3.95 -5.06 -9.10
N GLU A 71 -5.03 -4.32 -9.36
CA GLU A 71 -5.02 -2.87 -9.23
C GLU A 71 -4.61 -2.47 -7.80
N PRO A 72 -3.63 -1.55 -7.64
CA PRO A 72 -3.14 -1.17 -6.33
C PRO A 72 -4.22 -0.44 -5.53
N THR A 73 -4.45 -0.88 -4.30
CA THR A 73 -5.29 -0.17 -3.35
C THR A 73 -4.64 1.17 -2.99
N LEU A 74 -5.28 2.30 -3.33
CA LEU A 74 -4.76 3.64 -3.03
C LEU A 74 -5.19 4.16 -1.65
N PHE A 75 -6.36 3.73 -1.16
CA PHE A 75 -6.94 4.13 0.13
C PHE A 75 -7.26 2.90 0.97
N CYS A 76 -6.86 2.93 2.24
CA CYS A 76 -7.03 1.79 3.15
C CYS A 76 -7.16 2.28 4.59
N ASP A 77 -8.31 2.06 5.22
CA ASP A 77 -8.51 2.43 6.63
C ASP A 77 -7.56 1.68 7.57
N GLY A 78 -7.16 0.46 7.19
CA GLY A 78 -6.13 -0.29 7.91
C GLY A 78 -4.76 0.39 7.92
N ARG A 79 -4.46 1.24 6.93
CA ARG A 79 -3.26 2.09 6.94
C ARG A 79 -3.41 3.24 7.93
N GLU A 80 -4.53 3.97 7.87
CA GLU A 80 -4.78 5.12 8.75
C GLU A 80 -4.78 4.69 10.22
N ALA A 81 -5.46 3.59 10.54
CA ALA A 81 -5.45 3.01 11.89
C ALA A 81 -4.04 2.60 12.36
N ALA A 82 -3.21 2.07 11.45
CA ALA A 82 -1.84 1.69 11.78
C ALA A 82 -0.91 2.90 11.99
N ILE A 83 -1.15 4.00 11.27
CA ILE A 83 -0.43 5.27 11.46
C ILE A 83 -0.82 5.88 12.81
N ALA A 84 -2.12 6.01 13.09
CA ALA A 84 -2.61 6.56 14.35
C ALA A 84 -2.04 5.81 15.57
N ARG A 85 -2.00 4.47 15.51
CA ARG A 85 -1.40 3.66 16.58
C ARG A 85 0.09 3.92 16.78
N LEU A 86 0.86 4.12 15.70
CA LEU A 86 2.28 4.46 15.83
C LEU A 86 2.51 5.84 16.43
N GLU A 87 1.64 6.80 16.11
CA GLU A 87 1.71 8.16 16.66
C GLU A 87 1.39 8.17 18.17
N GLU A 88 0.48 7.31 18.64
CA GLU A 88 0.19 7.11 20.07
C GLU A 88 1.35 6.43 20.83
N GLU A 89 2.16 5.63 20.14
CA GLU A 89 3.28 4.88 20.72
C GLU A 89 4.62 5.66 20.69
N SER A 90 4.67 6.85 20.07
CA SER A 90 5.87 7.70 19.91
C SER A 90 5.94 8.85 20.92
#